data_AF-A0AAW5UKF7-F1
#
_entry.id   AF-A0AAW5UKF7-F1
#
_cell.length_a   1.000
_cell.length_b   1.000
_cell.length_c   1.000
_cell.angle_alpha   90.00
_cell.angle_beta   90.00
_cell.angle_gamma   90.00
#
_symmetry.space_group_name_H-M   'P 1'
#
loop_
_entity.id
_entity.type
_entity.pdbx_description
1 polymer ?
#
loop_
_entity_poly.entity_id
_entity_poly.type
_entity_poly.pdbx_seq_one_letter_code
_entity_poly.pdbx_strand_id
1 'polypeptide(L)'
;KSKAKMKAKLKELTNRSNGWGYEKWKQKLEEYIRGWVGYYHLANMKQLLLETDKWLRRRIRMCIWKSWKRVKTRIANLVRCGIDKYQAYMWGNSRLGYWRVADSPILKMAISNDSLRKTGYVTLMGSYLEWHPK
;
A
#
# COMPACT_ATOMS: atom_id res chain seq x y z
N LYS A 1 8.25 -20.91 -7.80
CA LYS A 1 8.01 -20.12 -9.04
C LYS A 1 6.76 -19.21 -8.96
N SER A 2 5.59 -19.69 -8.52
CA SER A 2 4.35 -18.88 -8.41
C SER A 2 4.46 -17.67 -7.46
N LYS A 3 5.03 -17.84 -6.27
CA LYS A 3 5.23 -16.76 -5.27
C LYS A 3 6.01 -15.56 -5.83
N ALA A 4 7.06 -15.83 -6.62
CA ALA A 4 7.88 -14.80 -7.25
C ALA A 4 7.11 -14.06 -8.35
N LYS A 5 6.33 -14.78 -9.18
CA LYS A 5 5.46 -14.19 -10.19
C LYS A 5 4.41 -13.26 -9.55
N MET A 6 3.82 -13.67 -8.42
CA MET A 6 2.88 -12.85 -7.67
C MET A 6 3.50 -11.53 -7.21
N LYS A 7 4.64 -11.59 -6.51
CA LYS A 7 5.34 -10.39 -6.04
C LYS A 7 5.78 -9.50 -7.20
N ALA A 8 6.23 -10.07 -8.31
CA ALA A 8 6.60 -9.32 -9.51
C ALA A 8 5.40 -8.56 -10.10
N LYS A 9 4.24 -9.22 -10.25
CA LYS A 9 3.04 -8.57 -10.77
C LYS A 9 2.49 -7.50 -9.83
N LEU A 10 2.49 -7.76 -8.51
CA LEU A 10 2.16 -6.73 -7.52
C LEU A 10 3.12 -5.54 -7.60
N LYS A 11 4.42 -5.76 -7.81
CA LYS A 11 5.42 -4.70 -7.99
C LYS A 11 5.12 -3.83 -9.21
N GLU A 12 4.73 -4.46 -10.31
CA GLU A 12 4.34 -3.81 -11.58
C GLU A 12 3.07 -2.97 -11.39
N LEU A 13 2.02 -3.54 -10.78
CA LEU A 13 0.75 -2.84 -10.51
C LEU A 13 0.94 -1.67 -9.53
N THR A 14 1.85 -1.81 -8.57
CA THR A 14 2.26 -0.75 -7.64
C THR A 14 3.51 0.00 -8.11
N ASN A 15 3.69 0.17 -9.42
CA ASN A 15 4.74 1.02 -9.94
C ASN A 15 4.42 2.49 -9.65
N ARG A 16 5.38 3.22 -9.10
CA ARG A 16 5.25 4.62 -8.70
C ARG A 16 5.16 5.62 -9.87
N SER A 17 5.36 5.16 -11.10
CA SER A 17 5.40 6.00 -12.32
C SER A 17 4.37 5.62 -13.38
N ASN A 18 3.36 4.81 -13.05
CA ASN A 18 2.36 4.33 -14.04
C ASN A 18 1.32 5.39 -14.47
N GLY A 19 1.30 6.57 -13.84
CA GLY A 19 0.36 7.65 -14.16
C GLY A 19 -1.10 7.34 -13.81
N TRP A 20 -1.38 6.29 -13.05
CA TRP A 20 -2.75 5.90 -12.70
C TRP A 20 -3.31 6.74 -11.54
N GLY A 21 -4.59 7.06 -11.61
CA GLY A 21 -5.34 7.59 -10.46
C GLY A 21 -5.54 6.53 -9.37
N TYR A 22 -5.91 6.99 -8.16
CA TYR A 22 -6.09 6.09 -7.00
C TYR A 22 -7.14 5.00 -7.26
N GLU A 23 -8.28 5.34 -7.87
CA GLU A 23 -9.38 4.40 -8.09
C GLU A 23 -8.99 3.29 -9.09
N LYS A 24 -8.43 3.66 -10.24
CA LYS A 24 -7.92 2.68 -11.21
C LYS A 24 -6.87 1.76 -10.59
N TRP A 25 -6.03 2.31 -9.72
CA TRP A 25 -4.99 1.52 -9.05
C TRP A 25 -5.58 0.55 -8.01
N LYS A 26 -6.55 0.98 -7.20
CA LYS A 26 -7.29 0.10 -6.27
C LYS A 26 -7.98 -1.03 -7.04
N GLN A 27 -8.71 -0.70 -8.09
CA GLN A 27 -9.41 -1.66 -8.94
C GLN A 27 -8.44 -2.71 -9.51
N LYS A 28 -7.33 -2.30 -10.13
CA LYS A 28 -6.35 -3.24 -10.69
C LYS A 28 -5.66 -4.11 -9.65
N LEU A 29 -5.44 -3.59 -8.45
CA LEU A 29 -4.93 -4.40 -7.34
C LEU A 29 -5.97 -5.42 -6.87
N GLU A 30 -7.23 -5.01 -6.71
CA GLU A 30 -8.33 -5.88 -6.29
C GLU A 30 -8.59 -7.01 -7.27
N GLU A 31 -8.73 -6.69 -8.57
CA GLU A 31 -8.88 -7.67 -9.65
C GLU A 31 -7.78 -8.74 -9.59
N TYR A 32 -6.53 -8.30 -9.46
CA TYR A 32 -5.39 -9.20 -9.42
C TYR A 32 -5.36 -10.05 -8.14
N ILE A 33 -5.57 -9.43 -6.97
CA ILE A 33 -5.53 -10.12 -5.69
C ILE A 33 -6.64 -11.16 -5.60
N ARG A 34 -7.88 -10.81 -5.99
CA ARG A 34 -9.00 -11.76 -6.00
C ARG A 34 -8.74 -12.93 -6.94
N GLY A 35 -8.30 -12.67 -8.18
CA GLY A 35 -7.99 -13.74 -9.14
C GLY A 35 -6.88 -14.67 -8.66
N TRP A 36 -5.79 -14.11 -8.10
CA TRP A 36 -4.68 -14.91 -7.62
C TRP A 36 -5.05 -15.71 -6.37
N VAL A 37 -5.69 -15.08 -5.37
CA VAL A 37 -6.11 -15.77 -4.16
C VAL A 37 -7.16 -16.83 -4.48
N GLY A 38 -8.16 -16.52 -5.32
CA GLY A 38 -9.17 -17.49 -5.75
C GLY A 38 -8.57 -18.70 -6.46
N TYR A 39 -7.51 -18.53 -7.24
CA TYR A 39 -6.81 -19.66 -7.86
C TYR A 39 -6.03 -20.52 -6.84
N TYR A 40 -5.41 -19.90 -5.84
CA TYR A 40 -4.52 -20.58 -4.88
C TYR A 40 -5.15 -20.82 -3.49
N HIS A 41 -6.45 -20.57 -3.29
CA HIS A 41 -7.09 -20.55 -1.96
C HIS A 41 -7.01 -21.88 -1.21
N LEU A 42 -6.95 -23.02 -1.91
CA LEU A 42 -6.81 -24.36 -1.32
C LEU A 42 -5.40 -24.63 -0.76
N ALA A 43 -4.41 -23.81 -1.09
CA ALA A 43 -3.04 -23.98 -0.59
C ALA A 43 -2.88 -23.36 0.81
N ASN A 44 -2.02 -23.98 1.65
CA ASN A 44 -1.60 -23.37 2.91
C ASN A 44 -0.64 -22.20 2.66
N MET A 45 -1.20 -20.99 2.53
CA MET A 45 -0.44 -19.78 2.18
C MET A 45 -0.62 -18.60 3.15
N LYS A 46 -1.28 -18.79 4.30
CA LYS A 46 -1.55 -17.72 5.29
C LYS A 46 -0.30 -16.88 5.61
N GLN A 47 0.80 -17.52 5.99
CA GLN A 47 2.05 -16.84 6.32
C GLN A 47 2.61 -16.02 5.14
N LEU A 48 2.58 -16.60 3.94
CA LEU A 48 3.01 -15.92 2.72
C LEU A 48 2.17 -14.67 2.44
N LEU A 49 0.85 -14.75 2.63
CA LEU A 49 -0.05 -13.64 2.39
C LEU A 49 0.23 -12.51 3.39
N LEU A 50 0.39 -12.83 4.67
CA LEU A 50 0.70 -11.84 5.72
C LEU A 50 2.01 -11.09 5.45
N GLU A 51 3.06 -11.79 5.04
CA GLU A 51 4.36 -11.18 4.69
C GLU A 51 4.25 -10.31 3.43
N THR A 52 3.54 -10.82 2.42
CA THR A 52 3.31 -10.09 1.16
C THR A 52 2.48 -8.84 1.40
N ASP A 53 1.47 -8.91 2.27
CA ASP A 53 0.62 -7.79 2.66
C ASP A 53 1.40 -6.68 3.37
N LYS A 54 2.33 -7.04 4.28
CA LYS A 54 3.21 -6.06 4.92
C LYS A 54 4.04 -5.31 3.88
N TRP A 55 4.63 -6.04 2.94
CA TRP A 55 5.42 -5.47 1.84
C TRP A 55 4.55 -4.62 0.89
N LEU A 56 3.35 -5.09 0.55
CA LEU A 56 2.42 -4.40 -0.35
C LEU A 56 1.93 -3.08 0.26
N ARG A 57 1.56 -3.05 1.54
CA ARG A 57 1.17 -1.81 2.23
C ARG A 57 2.29 -0.77 2.23
N ARG A 58 3.55 -1.18 2.41
CA ARG A 58 4.71 -0.26 2.27
C ARG A 58 4.83 0.29 0.85
N ARG A 59 4.63 -0.54 -0.18
CA ARG A 59 4.60 -0.07 -1.56
C ARG A 59 3.47 0.91 -1.80
N ILE A 60 2.29 0.65 -1.23
CA ILE A 60 1.14 1.53 -1.36
C ILE A 60 1.47 2.91 -0.78
N ARG A 61 2.00 2.96 0.45
CA ARG A 61 2.48 4.20 1.08
C ARG A 61 3.51 4.93 0.23
N MET A 62 4.46 4.19 -0.35
CA MET A 62 5.46 4.77 -1.24
C MET A 62 4.84 5.46 -2.47
N CYS A 63 3.85 4.82 -3.10
CA CYS A 63 3.15 5.40 -4.26
C CYS A 63 2.34 6.64 -3.86
N ILE A 64 1.62 6.59 -2.73
CA ILE A 64 0.89 7.76 -2.20
C ILE A 64 1.86 8.91 -1.85
N TRP A 65 3.00 8.60 -1.24
CA TRP A 65 4.01 9.63 -0.95
C TRP A 65 4.61 10.24 -2.22
N LYS A 66 4.79 9.42 -3.26
CA LYS A 66 5.27 9.90 -4.58
C LYS A 66 4.24 10.78 -5.27
N SER A 67 2.95 10.45 -5.19
CA SER A 67 1.87 11.27 -5.77
C SER A 67 1.76 12.63 -5.08
N TRP A 68 2.14 12.72 -3.79
CA TRP A 68 2.38 13.99 -3.10
C TRP A 68 3.70 14.62 -3.58
N LYS A 69 3.77 14.96 -4.87
CA LYS A 69 5.00 15.35 -5.57
C LYS A 69 5.63 16.61 -4.97
N ARG A 70 4.81 17.61 -4.64
CA ARG A 70 5.26 18.93 -4.15
C ARG A 70 5.34 18.93 -2.63
N VAL A 71 6.34 19.62 -2.07
CA VAL A 71 6.53 19.74 -0.61
C VAL A 71 5.29 20.33 0.07
N LYS A 72 4.73 21.43 -0.48
CA LYS A 72 3.49 22.04 0.04
C LYS A 72 2.35 21.02 0.16
N THR A 73 2.20 20.16 -0.85
CA THR A 73 1.18 19.09 -0.87
C THR A 73 1.45 18.00 0.16
N ARG A 74 2.72 17.61 0.38
CA ARG A 74 3.08 16.64 1.42
C ARG A 74 2.73 17.16 2.80
N ILE A 75 3.12 18.40 3.11
CA ILE A 75 2.85 19.03 4.39
C ILE A 75 1.35 19.12 4.63
N ALA A 76 0.59 19.66 3.66
CA ALA A 76 -0.86 19.77 3.76
C ALA A 76 -1.55 18.41 3.97
N ASN A 77 -1.14 17.37 3.23
CA ASN A 77 -1.71 16.04 3.38
C ASN A 77 -1.33 15.37 4.71
N LEU A 78 -0.10 15.55 5.19
CA LEU A 78 0.31 15.05 6.51
C LEU A 78 -0.52 15.69 7.62
N VAL A 79 -0.72 17.01 7.58
CA VAL A 79 -1.57 17.74 8.53
C VAL A 79 -3.02 17.25 8.44
N ARG A 80 -3.55 17.05 7.23
CA ARG A 80 -4.89 16.48 7.03
C ARG A 80 -5.02 15.06 7.58
N CYS A 81 -3.93 14.30 7.59
CA CYS A 81 -3.85 12.98 8.22
C CYS A 81 -3.63 13.03 9.75
N GLY A 82 -3.73 14.21 10.38
CA GLY A 82 -3.62 14.39 11.83
C GLY A 82 -2.18 14.47 12.35
N ILE A 83 -1.19 14.64 11.48
CA ILE A 83 0.20 14.87 11.90
C ILE A 83 0.36 16.33 12.31
N ASP A 84 1.01 16.57 13.45
CA ASP A 84 1.34 17.91 13.91
C ASP A 84 2.08 18.74 12.83
N LYS A 85 1.81 20.05 12.78
CA LYS A 85 2.32 20.96 11.74
C LYS A 85 3.85 20.99 11.69
N TYR A 86 4.52 20.99 12.85
CA TYR A 86 5.99 21.01 12.90
C TYR A 86 6.57 19.72 12.35
N GLN A 87 6.02 18.58 12.78
CA GLN A 87 6.43 17.26 12.28
C GLN A 87 6.14 17.11 10.77
N ALA A 88 4.98 17.57 10.32
CA ALA A 88 4.61 17.56 8.91
C ALA A 88 5.57 18.41 8.06
N TYR A 89 6.00 19.57 8.56
CA TYR A 89 6.99 20.42 7.91
C TYR A 89 8.34 19.72 7.76
N MET A 90 8.86 19.11 8.84
CA MET A 90 10.13 18.39 8.82
C MET A 90 10.10 17.22 7.81
N TRP A 91 9.04 16.40 7.86
CA TRP A 91 8.95 15.22 6.99
C TRP A 91 8.58 15.56 5.54
N GLY A 92 7.81 16.62 5.30
CA GLY A 92 7.48 17.11 3.97
C GLY A 92 8.73 17.55 3.19
N ASN A 93 9.70 18.15 3.88
CA ASN A 93 10.99 18.61 3.36
C ASN A 93 12.09 17.54 3.34
N SER A 94 11.80 16.33 3.81
CA SER A 94 12.79 15.27 3.91
C SER A 94 13.41 14.93 2.55
N ARG A 95 14.75 14.83 2.53
CA ARG A 95 15.53 14.36 1.37
C ARG A 95 15.65 12.83 1.30
N LEU A 96 14.98 12.11 2.20
CA LEU A 96 15.02 10.65 2.24
C LEU A 96 14.32 10.03 1.04
N GLY A 97 14.84 8.89 0.57
CA GLY A 97 14.25 8.13 -0.54
C GLY A 97 12.85 7.60 -0.23
N TYR A 98 11.99 7.50 -1.23
CA TYR A 98 10.57 7.14 -1.07
C TYR A 98 10.34 5.82 -0.32
N TRP A 99 11.17 4.80 -0.58
CA TRP A 99 11.06 3.50 0.10
C TRP A 99 11.37 3.59 1.60
N ARG A 100 12.32 4.47 1.98
CA ARG A 100 12.67 4.74 3.39
C ARG A 100 11.56 5.51 4.08
N VAL A 101 11.02 6.54 3.42
CA VAL A 101 9.91 7.34 3.95
C VAL A 101 8.64 6.50 4.14
N ALA A 102 8.33 5.59 3.23
CA ALA A 102 7.16 4.72 3.33
C ALA A 102 7.16 3.77 4.55
N ASP A 103 8.31 3.59 5.20
CA ASP A 103 8.47 2.75 6.40
C ASP A 103 8.66 3.57 7.68
N SER A 104 8.68 4.90 7.55
CA SER A 104 8.86 5.79 8.70
C SER A 104 7.63 5.74 9.62
N PRO A 105 7.80 6.01 10.93
CA PRO A 105 6.69 6.11 11.86
C PRO A 105 5.65 7.14 11.40
N ILE A 106 6.09 8.28 10.85
CA ILE A 106 5.20 9.33 10.37
C ILE A 106 4.27 8.85 9.26
N LEU A 107 4.77 8.16 8.24
CA LEU A 107 3.89 7.66 7.19
C LEU A 107 3.07 6.45 7.62
N LYS A 108 3.55 5.65 8.57
CA LYS A 108 2.74 4.58 9.17
C LYS A 108 1.58 5.14 9.99
N MET A 109 1.77 6.27 10.67
CA MET A 109 0.69 6.96 11.38
C MET A 109 -0.27 7.65 10.41
N ALA A 110 0.25 8.48 9.49
CA ALA A 110 -0.58 9.22 8.53
C ALA A 110 -1.38 8.29 7.59
N ILE A 111 -0.75 7.19 7.15
CA ILE A 111 -1.34 6.18 6.27
C ILE A 111 -1.32 4.84 7.01
N SER A 112 -2.14 4.75 8.07
CA SER A 112 -2.28 3.55 8.88
C SER A 112 -2.85 2.37 8.10
N ASN A 113 -2.64 1.15 8.61
CA ASN A 113 -3.24 -0.04 7.98
C ASN A 113 -4.77 0.06 7.98
N ASP A 114 -5.35 0.65 9.02
CA ASP A 114 -6.78 0.88 9.13
C ASP A 114 -7.28 1.92 8.12
N SER A 115 -6.57 3.03 7.93
CA SER A 115 -6.95 4.03 6.93
C SER A 115 -6.86 3.50 5.50
N LEU A 116 -5.85 2.66 5.20
CA LEU A 116 -5.77 1.96 3.92
C LEU A 116 -6.97 1.04 3.69
N ARG A 117 -7.37 0.27 4.72
CA ARG A 117 -8.55 -0.59 4.64
C ARG A 117 -9.84 0.21 4.43
N LYS A 118 -10.05 1.27 5.23
CA LYS A 118 -11.22 2.16 5.12
C LYS A 118 -11.34 2.86 3.77
N THR A 119 -10.20 3.16 3.13
CA THR A 119 -10.17 3.79 1.80
C THR A 119 -10.35 2.80 0.65
N GLY A 120 -10.56 1.51 0.93
CA GLY A 120 -10.85 0.48 -0.07
C GLY A 120 -9.62 -0.24 -0.64
N TYR A 121 -8.45 -0.14 -0.02
CA TYR A 121 -7.32 -0.98 -0.44
C TYR A 121 -7.51 -2.42 0.03
N VAL A 122 -7.67 -3.32 -0.94
CA VAL A 122 -7.77 -4.76 -0.69
C VAL A 122 -6.46 -5.33 -0.16
N THR A 123 -6.57 -6.26 0.78
CA THR A 123 -5.44 -7.03 1.32
C THR A 123 -5.52 -8.47 0.85
N LEU A 124 -4.36 -9.11 0.64
CA LEU A 124 -4.33 -10.52 0.24
C LEU A 124 -4.96 -11.41 1.30
N MET A 125 -4.67 -11.15 2.58
CA MET A 125 -5.26 -11.92 3.67
C MET A 125 -6.77 -11.71 3.78
N GLY A 126 -7.27 -10.48 3.55
CA GLY A 126 -8.70 -10.21 3.51
C GLY A 126 -9.42 -11.03 2.45
N SER A 127 -8.91 -10.99 1.22
CA SER A 127 -9.42 -11.82 0.11
C SER A 127 -9.36 -13.32 0.42
N TYR A 128 -8.31 -13.80 1.10
CA TYR A 128 -8.19 -15.21 1.45
C TYR A 128 -9.22 -15.66 2.50
N LEU A 129 -9.54 -14.80 3.47
CA LEU A 129 -10.55 -15.09 4.48
C LEU A 129 -11.97 -15.13 3.89
N GLU A 130 -12.24 -14.40 2.80
CA GLU A 130 -13.53 -14.48 2.10
C GLU A 130 -13.80 -15.89 1.53
N TRP A 131 -12.76 -16.61 1.10
CA TRP A 131 -12.87 -17.99 0.58
C TRP A 131 -12.90 -19.07 1.67
N HIS A 132 -12.54 -18.72 2.91
CA HIS A 132 -12.54 -19.62 4.05
C HIS A 132 -13.43 -19.03 5.16
N PRO A 133 -14.76 -18.98 4.95
CA PRO A 133 -15.67 -18.56 6.00
C PRO A 133 -15.52 -19.48 7.22
N LYS A 134 -15.56 -18.87 8.41
CA LYS A 134 -15.45 -19.56 9.69
C LYS A 134 -16.60 -20.51 9.92
#